data_AF-A0A537M512-F1
#
_entry.id   AF-A0A537M512-F1
#
_cell.length_a   1.000
_cell.length_b   1.000
_cell.length_c   1.000
_cell.angle_alpha   90.00
_cell.angle_beta   90.00
_cell.angle_gamma   90.00
#
_symmetry.space_group_name_H-M   'P 1'
#
loop_
_entity.id
_entity.type
_entity.pdbx_description
1 polymer ?
#
loop_
_entity_poly.entity_id
_entity_poly.type
_entity_poly.pdbx_seq_one_letter_code
_entity_poly.pdbx_strand_id
1 'polypeptide(L)'
;MTALHVLWGRLKEHPLARVGPGLITGVADDDPSGIATYSQAGAQFGLNMLWTMPLAYPLMASVQAMCAQIGRVTGKGLAANIKIAFPPIVLKSVVVLLLIANTLNIAADVAAMGEVAELVSGVDRHLMTAIL
;
A
#
# COMPACT_ATOMS: atom_id res chain seq x y z
N MET A 1 -7.62 12.18 -38.44
CA MET A 1 -6.75 12.05 -37.24
C MET A 1 -7.56 12.46 -36.03
N THR A 2 -7.97 11.48 -35.24
CA THR A 2 -9.22 11.45 -34.48
C THR A 2 -9.10 12.17 -33.12
N ALA A 3 -10.17 12.85 -32.69
CA ALA A 3 -10.27 13.56 -31.41
C ALA A 3 -9.77 12.76 -30.19
N LEU A 4 -9.83 11.44 -30.26
CA LEU A 4 -9.27 10.49 -29.29
C LEU A 4 -7.76 10.69 -29.05
N HIS A 5 -6.95 10.93 -30.10
CA HIS A 5 -5.50 11.15 -29.96
C HIS A 5 -5.19 12.49 -29.29
N VAL A 6 -5.99 13.52 -29.57
CA VAL A 6 -5.84 14.84 -28.94
C VAL A 6 -6.23 14.75 -27.47
N LEU A 7 -7.33 14.07 -27.15
CA LEU A 7 -7.75 13.84 -25.77
C LEU A 7 -6.70 13.02 -24.99
N TRP A 8 -6.13 11.99 -25.63
CA TRP A 8 -5.06 11.16 -25.06
C TRP A 8 -3.77 11.93 -24.82
N GLY A 9 -3.40 12.84 -25.74
CA GLY A 9 -2.29 13.77 -25.56
C GLY A 9 -2.50 14.69 -24.35
N ARG A 10 -3.69 15.29 -24.23
CA ARG A 10 -4.04 16.18 -23.10
C ARG A 10 -4.10 15.43 -21.76
N LEU A 11 -4.55 14.18 -21.75
CA LEU A 11 -4.55 13.32 -20.56
C LEU A 11 -3.13 12.97 -20.10
N LYS A 12 -2.21 12.68 -21.02
CA LYS A 12 -0.80 12.41 -20.70
C LYS A 12 -0.05 13.64 -20.18
N GLU A 13 -0.39 14.82 -20.66
CA GLU A 13 0.21 16.09 -20.20
C GLU A 13 -0.43 16.62 -18.91
N HIS A 14 -1.54 16.04 -18.47
CA HIS A 14 -2.25 16.49 -17.27
C HIS A 14 -1.39 16.27 -16.01
N PRO A 15 -1.33 17.23 -15.06
CA PRO A 15 -0.55 17.10 -13.82
C PRO A 15 -0.86 15.82 -13.02
N LEU A 16 -2.12 15.35 -13.08
CA LEU A 16 -2.57 14.11 -12.44
C LEU A 16 -1.87 12.85 -12.99
N ALA A 17 -1.41 12.86 -14.23
CA ALA A 17 -0.64 11.74 -14.80
C ALA A 17 0.68 11.50 -14.05
N ARG A 18 1.19 12.50 -13.34
CA ARG A 18 2.42 12.42 -12.53
C ARG A 18 2.19 11.92 -11.11
N VAL A 19 0.94 11.89 -10.64
CA VAL A 19 0.57 11.46 -9.28
C VAL A 19 0.50 9.93 -9.19
N GLY A 20 0.44 9.22 -10.32
CA GLY A 20 0.21 7.78 -10.42
C GLY A 20 0.98 6.93 -9.39
N PRO A 21 2.31 6.98 -9.32
CA PRO A 21 3.07 6.17 -8.37
C PRO A 21 2.77 6.51 -6.89
N GLY A 22 2.57 7.79 -6.57
CA GLY A 22 2.23 8.26 -5.24
C GLY A 22 0.82 7.86 -4.81
N LEU A 23 -0.13 7.92 -5.75
CA LEU A 23 -1.50 7.48 -5.49
C LEU A 23 -1.58 5.98 -5.29
N ILE A 24 -0.89 5.19 -6.12
CA ILE A 24 -0.86 3.72 -5.98
C ILE A 24 -0.27 3.32 -4.65
N THR A 25 0.84 3.93 -4.21
CA THR A 25 1.43 3.61 -2.91
C THR A 25 0.56 4.06 -1.74
N GLY A 26 -0.19 5.16 -1.87
CA GLY A 26 -1.12 5.61 -0.83
C GLY A 26 -2.29 4.65 -0.69
N VAL A 27 -2.93 4.28 -1.81
CA VAL A 27 -4.03 3.31 -1.81
C VAL A 27 -3.58 1.93 -1.33
N ALA A 28 -2.32 1.55 -1.59
CA ALA A 28 -1.76 0.31 -1.08
C ALA A 28 -1.49 0.32 0.44
N ASP A 29 -1.35 1.49 1.07
CA ASP A 29 -1.14 1.66 2.51
C ASP A 29 -2.47 1.66 3.30
N ASP A 30 -3.56 2.08 2.65
CA ASP A 30 -4.93 2.03 3.16
C ASP A 30 -5.63 0.69 2.82
N ASP A 31 -5.00 -0.42 3.19
CA ASP A 31 -5.53 -1.77 2.97
C ASP A 31 -6.66 -2.16 3.96
N PRO A 32 -7.48 -3.19 3.64
CA PRO A 32 -8.55 -3.64 4.53
C PRO A 32 -8.08 -4.01 5.93
N SER A 33 -6.91 -4.66 6.05
CA SER A 33 -6.34 -5.04 7.35
C SER A 33 -5.92 -3.81 8.18
N GLY A 34 -5.39 -2.77 7.55
CA GLY A 34 -5.12 -1.47 8.17
C GLY A 34 -6.40 -0.84 8.69
N ILE A 35 -7.42 -0.69 7.84
CA ILE A 35 -8.72 -0.10 8.22
C ILE A 35 -9.34 -0.85 9.40
N ALA A 36 -9.29 -2.19 9.40
CA ALA A 36 -9.76 -3.02 10.50
C ALA A 36 -8.98 -2.75 11.80
N THR A 37 -7.64 -2.68 11.72
CA THR A 37 -6.78 -2.42 12.87
C THR A 37 -7.05 -1.06 13.49
N TYR A 38 -7.13 0.00 12.69
CA TYR A 38 -7.37 1.35 13.19
C TYR A 38 -8.80 1.49 13.74
N SER A 39 -9.78 0.80 13.15
CA SER A 39 -11.16 0.76 13.64
C SER A 39 -11.27 0.03 14.98
N GLN A 40 -10.60 -1.10 15.14
CA GLN A 40 -10.55 -1.83 16.42
C GLN A 40 -9.85 -1.00 17.50
N ALA A 41 -8.71 -0.38 17.16
CA ALA A 41 -8.00 0.51 18.06
C ALA A 41 -8.87 1.73 18.44
N GLY A 42 -9.58 2.33 17.49
CA GLY A 42 -10.51 3.43 17.74
C GLY A 42 -11.69 3.03 18.63
N ALA A 43 -12.22 1.82 18.46
CA ALA A 43 -13.30 1.29 19.31
C ALA A 43 -12.85 1.06 20.76
N GLN A 44 -11.60 0.61 20.96
CA GLN A 44 -11.06 0.33 22.29
C GLN A 44 -10.54 1.58 23.01
N PHE A 45 -9.82 2.46 22.30
CA PHE A 45 -9.09 3.58 22.89
C PHE A 45 -9.71 4.94 22.59
N GLY A 46 -10.75 5.02 21.75
CA GLY A 46 -11.35 6.28 21.32
C GLY A 46 -10.31 7.19 20.67
N LEU A 47 -10.27 8.46 21.10
CA LEU A 47 -9.33 9.46 20.58
C LEU A 47 -7.93 9.40 21.24
N ASN A 48 -7.73 8.53 22.23
CA ASN A 48 -6.50 8.51 23.03
C ASN A 48 -5.26 8.06 22.25
N MET A 49 -5.41 7.48 21.06
CA MET A 49 -4.28 7.11 20.18
C MET A 49 -3.96 8.17 19.13
N LEU A 50 -4.77 9.23 18.98
CA LEU A 50 -4.55 10.24 17.93
C LEU A 50 -3.23 11.02 18.08
N TRP A 51 -2.66 11.09 19.29
CA TRP A 51 -1.36 11.73 19.50
C TRP A 51 -0.21 11.03 18.74
N THR A 52 -0.40 9.77 18.32
CA THR A 52 0.58 9.04 17.51
C THR A 52 0.62 9.53 16.07
N MET A 53 -0.48 10.06 15.53
CA MET A 53 -0.61 10.48 14.13
C MET A 53 0.38 11.61 13.76
N PRO A 54 0.56 12.67 14.56
CA PRO A 54 1.59 13.68 14.33
C PRO A 54 3.02 13.14 14.24
N LEU A 55 3.31 11.94 14.78
CA LEU A 55 4.63 11.31 14.71
C LEU A 55 4.72 10.28 13.58
N ALA A 56 3.71 9.43 13.45
CA ALA A 56 3.68 8.35 12.45
C ALA A 56 3.58 8.89 11.02
N TYR A 57 2.74 9.90 10.79
CA TYR A 57 2.51 10.42 9.45
C TYR A 57 3.76 11.07 8.82
N PRO A 58 4.51 11.97 9.49
CA PRO A 58 5.74 12.52 8.93
C PRO A 58 6.82 11.47 8.70
N LEU A 59 6.90 10.45 9.57
CA LEU A 59 7.85 9.34 9.42
C LEU A 59 7.56 8.55 8.14
N MET A 60 6.31 8.12 7.97
CA MET A 60 5.85 7.44 6.76
C MET A 60 6.10 8.27 5.50
N ALA A 61 5.68 9.54 5.51
CA ALA A 61 5.87 10.45 4.38
C ALA A 61 7.35 10.62 4.02
N SER A 62 8.23 10.68 5.02
CA SER A 62 9.68 10.76 4.81
C SER A 62 10.23 9.50 4.15
N VAL A 63 9.82 8.31 4.62
CA VAL A 63 10.23 7.03 4.03
C VAL A 63 9.74 6.92 2.58
N GLN A 64 8.47 7.24 2.32
CA GLN A 64 7.92 7.23 0.96
C GLN A 64 8.64 8.22 0.04
N ALA A 65 8.95 9.43 0.53
CA ALA A 65 9.70 10.44 -0.22
C ALA A 65 11.13 9.97 -0.55
N MET A 66 11.82 9.31 0.40
CA MET A 66 13.14 8.72 0.16
C MET A 66 13.08 7.61 -0.90
N CYS A 67 12.12 6.69 -0.80
CA CYS A 67 11.91 5.64 -1.81
C CYS A 67 11.63 6.23 -3.20
N ALA A 68 10.78 7.26 -3.26
CA ALA A 68 10.48 7.97 -4.51
C ALA A 68 11.71 8.67 -5.09
N GLN A 69 12.53 9.32 -4.26
CA GLN A 69 13.77 9.95 -4.69
C GLN A 69 14.79 8.94 -5.22
N ILE A 70 14.97 7.82 -4.53
CA ILE A 70 15.85 6.73 -4.98
C ILE A 70 15.38 6.21 -6.34
N GLY A 71 14.07 5.91 -6.48
CA GLY A 71 13.50 5.44 -7.74
C GLY A 71 13.65 6.46 -8.88
N ARG A 72 13.42 7.74 -8.60
CA ARG A 72 13.54 8.84 -9.57
C ARG A 72 14.98 9.05 -10.04
N VAL A 73 15.96 8.97 -9.14
CA VAL A 73 17.38 9.22 -9.46
C VAL A 73 18.00 8.01 -10.16
N THR A 74 17.69 6.80 -9.70
CA THR A 74 18.31 5.56 -10.21
C THR A 74 17.60 4.97 -11.43
N GLY A 75 16.33 5.34 -11.64
CA GLY A 75 15.47 4.72 -12.64
C GLY A 75 15.15 3.24 -12.36
N LYS A 76 15.42 2.76 -11.14
CA LYS A 76 15.34 1.35 -10.74
C LYS A 76 14.53 1.21 -9.45
N GLY A 77 13.87 0.06 -9.30
CA GLY A 77 13.19 -0.30 -8.05
C GLY A 77 14.17 -0.57 -6.90
N LEU A 78 13.64 -0.56 -5.66
CA LEU A 78 14.46 -0.72 -4.45
C LEU A 78 15.28 -2.01 -4.44
N ALA A 79 14.69 -3.15 -4.83
CA ALA A 79 15.40 -4.43 -4.92
C ALA A 79 16.56 -4.41 -5.91
N ALA A 80 16.39 -3.73 -7.07
CA ALA A 80 17.46 -3.59 -8.06
C ALA A 80 18.59 -2.69 -7.55
N ASN A 81 18.27 -1.65 -6.78
CA ASN A 81 19.28 -0.81 -6.12
C ASN A 81 20.01 -1.56 -5.00
N ILE A 82 19.31 -2.35 -4.19
CA ILE A 82 19.91 -3.19 -3.14
C ILE A 82 20.88 -4.21 -3.76
N LYS A 83 20.49 -4.84 -4.89
CA LYS A 83 21.35 -5.78 -5.61
C LYS A 83 22.69 -5.18 -6.05
N ILE A 84 22.72 -3.89 -6.36
CA ILE A 84 23.91 -3.18 -6.82
C ILE A 84 24.76 -2.71 -5.62
N ALA A 85 24.11 -2.24 -4.55
CA ALA A 85 24.79 -1.62 -3.43
C ALA A 85 25.24 -2.60 -2.33
N PHE A 86 24.62 -3.78 -2.22
CA PHE A 86 24.82 -4.71 -1.10
C PHE A 86 25.19 -6.13 -1.54
N PRO A 87 25.80 -6.93 -0.64
CA PRO A 87 26.04 -8.34 -0.90
C PRO A 87 24.75 -9.11 -1.19
N PRO A 88 24.81 -10.21 -1.98
CA PRO A 88 23.63 -10.96 -2.40
C PRO A 88 22.83 -11.56 -1.25
N ILE A 89 23.46 -11.78 -0.08
CA ILE A 89 22.76 -12.27 1.11
C ILE A 89 21.74 -11.26 1.64
N VAL A 90 22.07 -9.96 1.63
CA VAL A 90 21.17 -8.90 2.09
C VAL A 90 19.94 -8.82 1.18
N LEU A 91 20.15 -8.86 -0.14
CA LEU A 91 19.06 -8.89 -1.11
C LEU A 91 18.13 -10.09 -0.89
N LYS A 92 18.70 -11.30 -0.78
CA LYS A 92 17.90 -12.52 -0.57
C LYS A 92 17.10 -12.44 0.72
N SER A 93 17.70 -11.99 1.82
CA SER A 93 17.01 -11.83 3.10
C SER A 93 15.86 -10.83 3.01
N VAL A 94 16.08 -9.65 2.39
CA VAL A 94 15.02 -8.64 2.21
C VAL A 94 13.89 -9.17 1.33
N VAL A 95 14.20 -9.88 0.24
CA VAL A 95 13.18 -10.46 -0.64
C VAL A 95 12.36 -11.54 0.06
N VAL A 96 13.00 -12.43 0.84
CA VAL A 96 12.28 -13.44 1.62
C VAL A 96 11.41 -12.79 2.70
N LEU A 97 11.93 -11.78 3.40
CA LEU A 97 11.15 -11.03 4.39
C LEU A 97 9.93 -10.35 3.76
N LEU A 98 10.12 -9.71 2.60
CA LEU A 98 9.04 -9.04 1.86
C LEU A 98 8.00 -10.04 1.36
N LEU A 99 8.42 -11.23 0.92
CA LEU A 99 7.51 -12.30 0.53
C LEU A 99 6.63 -12.74 1.71
N ILE A 100 7.24 -12.97 2.88
CA ILE A 100 6.52 -13.38 4.09
C ILE A 100 5.56 -12.26 4.53
N ALA A 101 6.05 -11.03 4.63
CA ALA A 101 5.25 -9.87 5.04
C ALA A 101 4.03 -9.68 4.13
N ASN A 102 4.22 -9.66 2.81
CA ASN A 102 3.11 -9.49 1.86
C ASN A 102 2.14 -10.68 1.88
N THR A 103 2.62 -11.90 2.10
CA THR A 103 1.74 -13.08 2.22
C THR A 103 0.84 -12.96 3.44
N LEU A 104 1.40 -12.54 4.58
CA LEU A 104 0.62 -12.29 5.79
C LEU A 104 -0.36 -11.13 5.61
N ASN A 105 0.04 -10.08 4.89
CA ASN A 105 -0.82 -8.93 4.61
C ASN A 105 -2.05 -9.32 3.80
N ILE A 106 -1.85 -10.06 2.70
CA ILE A 106 -2.95 -10.56 1.86
C ILE A 106 -3.88 -11.46 2.69
N ALA A 107 -3.34 -12.33 3.55
CA ALA A 107 -4.14 -13.17 4.42
C ALA A 107 -5.01 -12.35 5.39
N ALA A 108 -4.45 -11.27 5.96
CA ALA A 108 -5.17 -10.36 6.84
C ALA A 108 -6.24 -9.56 6.09
N ASP A 109 -5.93 -9.09 4.87
CA ASP A 109 -6.87 -8.35 4.02
C ASP A 109 -8.08 -9.21 3.64
N VAL A 110 -7.86 -10.44 3.19
CA VAL A 110 -8.94 -11.39 2.86
C VAL A 110 -9.81 -11.67 4.08
N ALA A 111 -9.19 -11.87 5.26
CA ALA A 111 -9.92 -12.09 6.50
C ALA A 111 -10.79 -10.88 6.89
N ALA A 112 -10.22 -9.67 6.86
CA ALA A 112 -10.94 -8.42 7.16
C ALA A 112 -12.07 -8.17 6.15
N MET A 113 -11.82 -8.40 4.87
CA MET A 113 -12.84 -8.26 3.82
C MET A 113 -14.00 -9.24 4.02
N GLY A 114 -13.72 -10.49 4.41
CA GLY A 114 -14.76 -11.47 4.70
C GLY A 114 -15.62 -11.10 5.92
N GLU A 115 -15.02 -10.53 6.97
CA GLU A 115 -15.75 -9.99 8.13
C GLU A 115 -16.68 -8.83 7.74
N VAL A 116 -16.17 -7.86 6.97
CA VAL A 116 -16.99 -6.75 6.48
C VAL A 116 -18.11 -7.25 5.57
N ALA A 117 -17.83 -8.24 4.74
CA ALA A 117 -18.82 -8.76 3.81
C ALA A 117 -19.90 -9.59 4.51
N GLU A 118 -19.59 -10.30 5.59
CA GLU A 118 -20.60 -10.90 6.48
C GLU A 118 -21.51 -9.82 7.08
N LEU A 119 -20.93 -8.72 7.59
CA LEU A 119 -21.71 -7.61 8.17
C LEU A 119 -22.66 -6.97 7.15
N VAL A 120 -22.26 -6.87 5.89
CA VAL A 120 -23.05 -6.23 4.83
C VAL A 120 -24.10 -7.18 4.23
N SER A 121 -23.74 -8.45 4.01
CA SER A 121 -24.58 -9.41 3.28
C SER A 121 -25.35 -10.39 4.18
N GLY A 122 -24.91 -10.57 5.42
CA GLY A 122 -25.43 -11.59 6.35
C GLY A 122 -25.00 -13.02 6.01
N VAL A 123 -24.09 -13.21 5.04
CA VAL A 123 -23.54 -14.52 4.65
C VAL A 123 -22.32 -14.84 5.51
N ASP A 124 -22.16 -16.10 5.90
CA ASP A 124 -21.08 -16.58 6.78
C ASP A 124 -19.68 -16.12 6.34
N ARG A 125 -18.92 -15.55 7.30
CA ARG A 125 -17.56 -15.05 7.11
C ARG A 125 -16.64 -16.06 6.45
N HIS A 126 -16.67 -17.33 6.85
CA HIS A 126 -15.72 -18.32 6.34
C HIS A 126 -15.95 -18.59 4.86
N LEU A 127 -17.21 -18.59 4.43
CA LEU A 127 -17.57 -18.70 3.02
C LEU A 127 -17.10 -17.47 2.23
N MET A 128 -17.31 -16.28 2.79
CA MET A 128 -16.90 -15.02 2.14
C MET A 128 -15.38 -14.89 2.02
N THR A 129 -14.63 -15.23 3.08
CA THR A 129 -13.17 -15.27 3.04
C THR A 129 -12.60 -16.31 2.10
N ALA A 130 -13.34 -17.40 1.82
CA ALA A 130 -12.88 -18.45 0.91
C ALA A 130 -13.17 -18.12 -0.56
N ILE A 131 -14.10 -17.20 -0.82
CA ILE A 131 -14.52 -16.78 -2.17
C ILE A 131 -13.71 -15.58 -2.67
N LEU A 132 -13.31 -14.67 -1.77
CA LEU A 132 -12.51 -13.47 -2.04
C LEU A 132 -11.02 -13.79 -2.19
#